data_AF-A0A9K3E8Y5-F1
#
_entry.id   AF-A0A9K3E8Y5-F1
#
_cell.length_a   1.000
_cell.length_b   1.000
_cell.length_c   1.000
_cell.angle_alpha   90.00
_cell.angle_beta   90.00
_cell.angle_gamma   90.00
#
_symmetry.space_group_name_H-M   'P 1'
#
loop_
_entity.id
_entity.type
_entity.pdbx_description
1 polymer ?
#
loop_
_entity_poly.entity_id
_entity_poly.type
_entity_poly.pdbx_seq_one_letter_code
_entity_poly.pdbx_strand_id
1 'polypeptide(L)'
;MATSSFISSLPSFHISISKKKKVSTKIMAVMTPQTSNRKPSTTGSVKSGMTMTEKIFARASERTQLSPGENVWVNVDMLMTHDVCGPGAIGVFKKEFGDDAKVWDREKVVLIPDHYIFTSDERANRNVAILRDFANEQNIKYFYDITDRGDFKANPDYKGVCHIALAQEGHCRPGEILVGTDSHTCTAGAFGQFATGIGNTDAGFVLGTGKLLLKVPPTLRFVLDGEMPDYLLAKDLILQIIGEISVSGATYKAMEFVGTTIENLSMEERMTLCNMVVEAGGKNGIVPADATTFKYLEDKTSLSYEPVYSDAQAGYLAEYRIDVTKLEPLVAKPHSPDNRGLARECKDVKLDRVYIGSCTGGKTEDFVAAAKLLLASGDKVKVPTFIVPATQKVWMDLYTLPVPGSGGKTCSQIFEQAGCDSPRSPSCGACVGGPLDTYARMNEPQICLSTTNRNFPGRMGHKEGQIYLASPYTAAASALTGFVTDPREFLH
;
A
#
# COMPACT_ATOMS: atom_id res chain seq x y z
N MET A 1 67.38 5.11 46.10
CA MET A 1 66.16 5.14 45.26
C MET A 1 66.57 5.47 43.84
N ALA A 2 65.83 4.92 42.87
CA ALA A 2 66.29 4.56 41.54
C ALA A 2 66.52 5.71 40.54
N THR A 3 67.59 5.49 39.77
CA THR A 3 67.98 5.84 38.39
C THR A 3 67.03 6.57 37.41
N SER A 4 67.64 7.54 36.68
CA SER A 4 67.59 7.83 35.22
C SER A 4 66.24 8.17 34.55
N SER A 5 66.06 9.01 33.53
CA SER A 5 66.85 9.96 32.74
C SER A 5 65.94 10.44 31.59
N PHE A 6 65.91 11.75 31.32
CA PHE A 6 65.84 12.40 30.00
C PHE A 6 64.56 12.49 29.12
N ILE A 7 64.46 13.69 28.49
CA ILE A 7 63.75 14.13 27.23
C ILE A 7 62.31 14.65 27.38
N SER A 8 61.85 15.76 26.76
CA SER A 8 62.37 17.09 26.39
C SER A 8 61.18 17.89 25.79
N SER A 9 61.18 19.22 25.99
CA SER A 9 60.69 20.28 25.07
C SER A 9 59.25 20.25 24.48
N LEU A 10 58.49 21.30 24.84
CA LEU A 10 57.41 22.02 24.11
C LEU A 10 57.76 22.26 22.60
N PRO A 11 56.88 22.68 21.64
CA PRO A 11 55.67 23.53 21.77
C PRO A 11 54.55 23.35 20.68
N SER A 12 53.64 24.36 20.62
CA SER A 12 52.98 24.94 19.43
C SER A 12 51.72 24.31 18.83
N PHE A 13 50.64 25.11 18.88
CA PHE A 13 49.40 24.97 18.14
C PHE A 13 49.63 25.07 16.62
N HIS A 14 49.29 24.01 15.89
CA HIS A 14 49.05 24.04 14.46
C HIS A 14 47.56 23.90 14.17
N ILE A 15 46.97 24.94 13.58
CA ILE A 15 45.67 24.87 12.94
C ILE A 15 45.86 24.09 11.63
N SER A 16 45.45 22.82 11.65
CA SER A 16 45.35 21.97 10.46
C SER A 16 44.08 22.36 9.69
N ILE A 17 44.27 22.90 8.49
CA ILE A 17 43.21 23.09 7.50
C ILE A 17 42.75 21.69 7.05
N SER A 18 41.58 21.29 7.55
CA SER A 18 40.90 20.06 7.15
C SER A 18 40.60 20.07 5.65
N LYS A 19 41.14 19.08 4.94
CA LYS A 19 40.87 18.80 3.53
C LYS A 19 39.35 18.65 3.34
N LYS A 20 38.78 19.47 2.45
CA LYS A 20 37.42 19.28 1.92
C LYS A 20 37.27 17.83 1.45
N LYS A 21 36.48 17.03 2.17
CA LYS A 21 35.98 15.75 1.64
C LYS A 21 35.17 16.08 0.39
N LYS A 22 35.63 15.57 -0.77
CA LYS A 22 34.83 15.52 -2.00
C LYS A 22 33.54 14.79 -1.64
N VAL A 23 32.44 15.52 -1.62
CA VAL A 23 31.10 14.92 -1.66
C VAL A 23 31.00 14.24 -3.01
N SER A 24 30.91 12.90 -2.99
CA SER A 24 30.54 12.11 -4.16
C SER A 24 29.11 12.49 -4.53
N THR A 25 28.94 13.36 -5.52
CA THR A 25 27.69 13.49 -6.26
C THR A 25 27.43 12.18 -6.99
N LYS A 26 26.65 11.30 -6.37
CA LYS A 26 25.99 10.21 -7.09
C LYS A 26 24.98 10.89 -8.02
N ILE A 27 25.32 10.99 -9.31
CA ILE A 27 24.34 11.35 -10.34
C ILE A 27 23.37 10.18 -10.42
N MET A 28 22.23 10.29 -9.76
CA MET A 28 21.12 9.35 -9.91
C MET A 28 20.26 9.84 -11.07
N ALA A 29 20.53 9.30 -12.27
CA ALA A 29 19.96 9.77 -13.53
C ALA A 29 18.44 9.55 -13.71
N VAL A 30 17.74 9.08 -12.67
CA VAL A 30 16.34 8.64 -12.76
C VAL A 30 15.37 9.60 -12.06
N MET A 31 15.81 10.36 -11.05
CA MET A 31 14.97 11.35 -10.35
C MET A 31 15.72 12.66 -10.23
N THR A 32 15.27 13.69 -10.94
CA THR A 32 15.85 15.05 -10.84
C THR A 32 14.84 16.00 -10.19
N PRO A 33 15.15 16.61 -9.04
CA PRO A 33 14.33 17.70 -8.51
C PRO A 33 14.51 18.94 -9.41
N GLN A 34 13.42 19.48 -9.94
CA GLN A 34 13.43 20.74 -10.68
C GLN A 34 12.47 21.76 -10.04
N THR A 35 12.88 23.02 -10.05
CA THR A 35 12.01 24.18 -9.79
C THR A 35 11.40 24.62 -11.11
N SER A 36 10.07 24.58 -11.22
CA SER A 36 9.39 24.87 -12.49
C SER A 36 9.39 26.36 -12.82
N ASN A 37 9.71 26.71 -14.07
CA ASN A 37 9.44 28.00 -14.68
C ASN A 37 8.66 27.74 -15.99
N ARG A 38 7.34 27.93 -16.00
CA ARG A 38 6.57 27.96 -17.26
C ARG A 38 5.44 28.99 -17.21
N LYS A 39 5.25 29.68 -18.33
CA LYS A 39 4.35 30.83 -18.50
C LYS A 39 2.86 30.43 -18.59
N PRO A 40 1.94 31.30 -18.11
CA PRO A 40 0.55 30.96 -17.84
C PRO A 40 -0.35 30.96 -19.09
N SER A 41 -1.36 30.09 -19.09
CA SER A 41 -2.61 30.28 -19.81
C SER A 41 -3.69 30.74 -18.82
N THR A 42 -4.46 31.75 -19.22
CA THR A 42 -5.31 32.53 -18.32
C THR A 42 -6.73 31.99 -18.24
N THR A 43 -7.15 31.57 -17.06
CA THR A 43 -8.55 31.63 -16.60
C THR A 43 -8.58 31.94 -15.10
N GLY A 44 -9.09 33.12 -14.74
CA GLY A 44 -9.56 33.49 -13.39
C GLY A 44 -8.47 33.74 -12.33
N SER A 45 -8.46 34.94 -11.72
CA SER A 45 -7.51 35.28 -10.65
C SER A 45 -7.89 34.61 -9.33
N VAL A 46 -7.34 33.43 -9.06
CA VAL A 46 -7.20 32.90 -7.70
C VAL A 46 -5.78 33.22 -7.23
N LYS A 47 -5.62 33.84 -6.05
CA LYS A 47 -4.31 34.38 -5.59
C LYS A 47 -3.23 33.30 -5.36
N SER A 48 -3.59 32.02 -5.32
CA SER A 48 -2.69 30.85 -5.45
C SER A 48 -3.51 29.61 -5.80
N GLY A 49 -3.07 28.78 -6.75
CA GLY A 49 -3.77 27.55 -7.11
C GLY A 49 -3.68 26.50 -6.00
N MET A 50 -4.65 25.59 -5.92
CA MET A 50 -4.69 24.48 -4.96
C MET A 50 -4.42 23.14 -5.64
N THR A 51 -3.66 22.28 -4.96
CA THR A 51 -3.51 20.85 -5.25
C THR A 51 -4.83 20.11 -5.04
N MET A 52 -4.94 18.88 -5.56
CA MET A 52 -6.09 18.00 -5.30
C MET A 52 -6.36 17.85 -3.81
N THR A 53 -5.32 17.57 -3.02
CA THR A 53 -5.46 17.37 -1.57
C THR A 53 -6.03 18.62 -0.89
N GLU A 54 -5.53 19.81 -1.22
CA GLU A 54 -6.06 21.07 -0.67
C GLU A 54 -7.52 21.30 -1.07
N LYS A 55 -7.91 20.99 -2.32
CA LYS A 55 -9.31 21.10 -2.78
C LYS A 55 -10.25 20.13 -2.07
N ILE A 56 -9.82 18.89 -1.84
CA ILE A 56 -10.59 17.89 -1.07
C ILE A 56 -10.85 18.41 0.35
N PHE A 57 -9.80 18.91 1.02
CA PHE A 57 -9.94 19.49 2.35
C PHE A 57 -10.82 20.74 2.33
N ALA A 58 -10.69 21.60 1.32
CA ALA A 58 -11.48 22.83 1.19
C ALA A 58 -12.97 22.48 1.12
N ARG A 59 -13.36 21.54 0.24
CA ARG A 59 -14.73 21.02 0.18
C ARG A 59 -15.17 20.43 1.52
N ALA A 60 -14.39 19.50 2.07
CA ALA A 60 -14.77 18.77 3.28
C ALA A 60 -14.86 19.66 4.54
N SER A 61 -14.21 20.83 4.53
CA SER A 61 -14.27 21.83 5.61
C SER A 61 -15.18 23.02 5.30
N GLU A 62 -15.92 22.98 4.19
CA GLU A 62 -16.80 24.07 3.74
C GLU A 62 -16.04 25.41 3.55
N ARG A 63 -14.77 25.32 3.13
CA ARG A 63 -13.91 26.47 2.84
C ARG A 63 -13.65 26.57 1.35
N THR A 64 -13.45 27.80 0.86
CA THR A 64 -13.15 28.05 -0.56
C THR A 64 -11.67 27.91 -0.88
N GLN A 65 -10.79 28.03 0.12
CA GLN A 65 -9.35 27.94 -0.03
C GLN A 65 -8.68 27.47 1.25
N LEU A 66 -7.61 26.69 1.08
CA LEU A 66 -6.71 26.23 2.14
C LEU A 66 -5.25 26.30 1.70
N SER A 67 -4.37 26.40 2.69
CA SER A 67 -2.93 26.30 2.54
C SER A 67 -2.37 25.17 3.41
N PRO A 68 -1.23 24.56 3.01
CA PRO A 68 -0.56 23.56 3.83
C PRO A 68 -0.21 24.09 5.23
N GLY A 69 -0.40 23.25 6.24
CA GLY A 69 -0.15 23.58 7.64
C GLY A 69 -1.36 24.10 8.42
N GLU A 70 -2.44 24.49 7.75
CA GLU A 70 -3.70 24.84 8.42
C GLU A 70 -4.31 23.59 9.08
N ASN A 71 -4.85 23.75 10.31
CA ASN A 71 -5.67 22.72 10.95
C ASN A 71 -7.14 23.02 10.66
N VAL A 72 -7.88 22.05 10.15
CA VAL A 72 -9.28 22.21 9.76
C VAL A 72 -10.11 21.02 10.21
N TRP A 73 -11.34 21.30 10.64
CA TRP A 73 -12.35 20.27 10.83
C TRP A 73 -12.87 19.86 9.48
N VAL A 74 -12.77 18.56 9.16
CA VAL A 74 -13.31 18.00 7.93
C VAL A 74 -14.51 17.11 8.23
N ASN A 75 -15.51 17.16 7.37
CA ASN A 75 -16.56 16.16 7.28
C ASN A 75 -15.97 14.88 6.67
N VAL A 76 -16.11 13.76 7.38
CA VAL A 76 -15.67 12.45 6.91
C VAL A 76 -16.75 11.84 6.02
N ASP A 77 -16.37 11.40 4.83
CA ASP A 77 -17.29 10.77 3.89
C ASP A 77 -17.48 9.29 4.21
N MET A 78 -16.40 8.59 4.61
CA MET A 78 -16.42 7.17 4.99
C MET A 78 -15.43 6.88 6.12
N LEU A 79 -15.85 6.09 7.12
CA LEU A 79 -14.96 5.43 8.09
C LEU A 79 -14.95 3.93 7.85
N MET A 80 -13.77 3.35 7.69
CA MET A 80 -13.57 1.90 7.71
C MET A 80 -12.89 1.46 9.00
N THR A 81 -13.37 0.36 9.60
CA THR A 81 -12.61 -0.35 10.62
C THR A 81 -12.70 -1.86 10.44
N HIS A 82 -11.75 -2.56 11.06
CA HIS A 82 -11.57 -4.01 10.95
C HIS A 82 -11.43 -4.67 12.33
N ASP A 83 -11.23 -5.98 12.36
CA ASP A 83 -11.22 -6.82 13.56
C ASP A 83 -10.14 -6.47 14.58
N VAL A 84 -9.01 -5.91 14.17
CA VAL A 84 -7.92 -5.58 15.12
C VAL A 84 -8.22 -4.29 15.88
N CYS A 85 -8.64 -3.25 15.16
CA CYS A 85 -8.76 -1.90 15.71
C CYS A 85 -10.19 -1.52 16.08
N GLY A 86 -11.19 -2.12 15.43
CA GLY A 86 -12.60 -1.79 15.63
C GLY A 86 -13.10 -1.95 17.06
N PRO A 87 -12.78 -3.03 17.79
CA PRO A 87 -13.13 -3.14 19.21
C PRO A 87 -12.63 -1.96 20.06
N GLY A 88 -11.42 -1.47 19.78
CA GLY A 88 -10.86 -0.30 20.46
C GLY A 88 -11.59 1.00 20.10
N ALA A 89 -11.90 1.21 18.83
CA ALA A 89 -12.66 2.37 18.37
C ALA A 89 -14.09 2.38 18.94
N ILE A 90 -14.77 1.24 18.95
CA ILE A 90 -16.11 1.05 19.54
C ILE A 90 -16.06 1.34 21.06
N GLY A 91 -15.04 0.83 21.75
CA GLY A 91 -14.86 1.10 23.19
C GLY A 91 -14.70 2.59 23.50
N VAL A 92 -13.89 3.32 22.70
CA VAL A 92 -13.76 4.78 22.85
C VAL A 92 -15.10 5.47 22.55
N PHE A 93 -15.79 5.10 21.47
CA PHE A 93 -17.09 5.67 21.13
C PHE A 93 -18.10 5.54 22.28
N LYS A 94 -18.28 4.32 22.82
CA LYS A 94 -19.20 4.10 23.95
C LYS A 94 -18.76 4.86 25.21
N LYS A 95 -17.47 4.90 25.51
CA LYS A 95 -16.93 5.61 26.67
C LYS A 95 -17.18 7.12 26.61
N GLU A 96 -16.95 7.75 25.46
CA GLU A 96 -16.98 9.21 25.32
C GLU A 96 -18.37 9.75 24.94
N PHE A 97 -19.21 8.95 24.26
CA PHE A 97 -20.55 9.36 23.81
C PHE A 97 -21.70 8.68 24.58
N GLY A 98 -21.42 7.61 25.35
CA GLY A 98 -22.39 6.83 26.12
C GLY A 98 -22.76 5.51 25.45
N ASP A 99 -23.21 4.53 26.24
CA ASP A 99 -23.53 3.17 25.76
C ASP A 99 -24.72 3.13 24.78
N ASP A 100 -25.68 4.06 24.92
CA ASP A 100 -26.85 4.17 24.06
C ASP A 100 -26.64 5.11 22.85
N ALA A 101 -25.42 5.64 22.68
CA ALA A 101 -25.12 6.56 21.59
C ALA A 101 -25.31 5.91 20.22
N LYS A 102 -25.72 6.73 19.24
CA LYS A 102 -25.83 6.30 17.84
C LYS A 102 -24.67 6.83 17.02
N VAL A 103 -24.16 5.99 16.13
CA VAL A 103 -23.14 6.42 15.15
C VAL A 103 -23.68 7.57 14.30
N TRP A 104 -22.81 8.46 13.86
CA TRP A 104 -23.20 9.67 13.13
C TRP A 104 -23.99 9.35 11.85
N ASP A 105 -23.59 8.27 11.16
CA ASP A 105 -24.25 7.79 9.95
C ASP A 105 -23.94 6.29 9.74
N ARG A 106 -24.95 5.45 9.91
CA ARG A 106 -24.86 3.99 9.76
C ARG A 106 -24.56 3.53 8.33
N GLU A 107 -24.67 4.42 7.34
CA GLU A 107 -24.34 4.18 5.94
C GLU A 107 -22.98 4.74 5.53
N LYS A 108 -22.23 5.37 6.46
CA LYS A 108 -20.86 5.84 6.22
C LYS A 108 -19.82 5.12 7.07
N VAL A 109 -20.23 4.06 7.76
CA VAL A 109 -19.37 3.16 8.53
C VAL A 109 -19.30 1.81 7.83
N VAL A 110 -18.07 1.36 7.56
CA VAL A 110 -17.78 0.07 6.93
C VAL A 110 -16.99 -0.80 7.89
N LEU A 111 -17.47 -2.02 8.12
CA LEU A 111 -16.86 -3.01 9.01
C LEU A 111 -16.40 -4.22 8.20
N ILE A 112 -15.09 -4.50 8.19
CA ILE A 112 -14.51 -5.62 7.43
C ILE A 112 -13.52 -6.39 8.31
N PRO A 113 -13.89 -7.57 8.84
CA PRO A 113 -12.94 -8.48 9.49
C PRO A 113 -12.04 -9.16 8.43
N ASP A 114 -10.73 -9.02 8.48
CA ASP A 114 -9.83 -9.63 7.47
C ASP A 114 -8.42 -9.99 7.97
N HIS A 115 -8.07 -9.56 9.18
CA HIS A 115 -6.72 -9.75 9.72
C HIS A 115 -6.58 -11.09 10.45
N TYR A 116 -7.43 -11.34 11.46
CA TYR A 116 -7.34 -12.50 12.35
C TYR A 116 -8.62 -13.35 12.30
N ILE A 117 -8.95 -13.79 11.08
CA ILE A 117 -10.24 -14.44 10.76
C ILE A 117 -10.16 -15.95 10.48
N PHE A 118 -8.98 -16.52 10.29
CA PHE A 118 -8.82 -17.99 10.14
C PHE A 118 -7.87 -18.51 11.20
N THR A 119 -8.36 -18.56 12.44
CA THR A 119 -7.56 -18.90 13.63
C THR A 119 -8.45 -19.45 14.75
N SER A 120 -7.87 -20.34 15.54
CA SER A 120 -8.41 -20.87 16.79
C SER A 120 -8.22 -19.93 17.98
N ASP A 121 -7.50 -18.80 17.83
CA ASP A 121 -7.26 -17.85 18.91
C ASP A 121 -8.56 -17.19 19.40
N GLU A 122 -8.90 -17.40 20.67
CA GLU A 122 -10.14 -16.91 21.27
C GLU A 122 -10.23 -15.38 21.29
N ARG A 123 -9.10 -14.67 21.40
CA ARG A 123 -9.08 -13.20 21.46
C ARG A 123 -9.38 -12.61 20.08
N ALA A 124 -8.80 -13.18 19.03
CA ALA A 124 -9.12 -12.84 17.65
C ALA A 124 -10.60 -13.12 17.33
N ASN A 125 -11.12 -14.28 17.75
CA ASN A 125 -12.53 -14.63 17.57
C ASN A 125 -13.47 -13.66 18.31
N ARG A 126 -13.13 -13.27 19.54
CA ARG A 126 -13.88 -12.27 20.32
C ARG A 126 -13.95 -10.92 19.62
N ASN A 127 -12.87 -10.49 18.97
CA ASN A 127 -12.88 -9.21 18.26
C ASN A 127 -13.93 -9.16 17.14
N VAL A 128 -14.06 -10.25 16.37
CA VAL A 128 -15.09 -10.35 15.32
C VAL A 128 -16.50 -10.36 15.93
N ALA A 129 -16.69 -11.02 17.08
CA ALA A 129 -17.96 -10.99 17.80
C ALA A 129 -18.34 -9.55 18.23
N ILE A 130 -17.40 -8.77 18.77
CA ILE A 130 -17.63 -7.37 19.15
C ILE A 130 -18.06 -6.53 17.93
N LEU A 131 -17.42 -6.72 16.77
CA LEU A 131 -17.83 -6.03 15.54
C LEU A 131 -19.25 -6.39 15.14
N ARG A 132 -19.61 -7.67 15.19
CA ARG A 132 -20.94 -8.16 14.84
C ARG A 132 -22.01 -7.61 15.78
N ASP A 133 -21.76 -7.63 17.08
CA ASP A 133 -22.69 -7.08 18.07
C ASP A 133 -22.92 -5.59 17.83
N PHE A 134 -21.85 -4.83 17.59
CA PHE A 134 -21.93 -3.40 17.29
C PHE A 134 -22.66 -3.14 15.96
N ALA A 135 -22.37 -3.92 14.91
CA ALA A 135 -23.04 -3.80 13.62
C ALA A 135 -24.55 -3.97 13.75
N ASN A 136 -24.98 -4.98 14.53
CA ASN A 136 -26.39 -5.25 14.81
C ASN A 136 -27.02 -4.14 15.66
N GLU A 137 -26.36 -3.73 16.74
CA GLU A 137 -26.84 -2.69 17.68
C GLU A 137 -27.06 -1.33 16.99
N GLN A 138 -26.16 -0.96 16.08
CA GLN A 138 -26.17 0.32 15.38
C GLN A 138 -26.85 0.23 14.00
N ASN A 139 -27.28 -0.96 13.59
CA ASN A 139 -27.87 -1.24 12.29
C ASN A 139 -26.97 -0.75 11.12
N ILE A 140 -25.68 -1.07 11.22
CA ILE A 140 -24.67 -0.70 10.23
C ILE A 140 -24.97 -1.38 8.91
N LYS A 141 -25.09 -0.60 7.84
CA LYS A 141 -25.46 -1.11 6.51
C LYS A 141 -24.36 -1.96 5.88
N TYR A 142 -23.10 -1.56 6.05
CA TYR A 142 -21.95 -2.16 5.39
C TYR A 142 -21.09 -2.96 6.37
N PHE A 143 -21.63 -4.11 6.80
CA PHE A 143 -20.86 -5.10 7.56
C PHE A 143 -20.62 -6.35 6.71
N TYR A 144 -19.35 -6.56 6.34
CA TYR A 144 -18.90 -7.67 5.51
C TYR A 144 -18.42 -8.82 6.39
N ASP A 145 -19.37 -9.42 7.08
CA ASP A 145 -19.10 -10.43 8.10
C ASP A 145 -18.46 -11.71 7.54
N ILE A 146 -17.64 -12.33 8.37
CA ILE A 146 -17.15 -13.69 8.16
C ILE A 146 -17.76 -14.63 9.20
N THR A 147 -18.66 -15.48 8.72
CA THR A 147 -19.46 -16.39 9.55
C THR A 147 -18.99 -17.83 9.44
N ASP A 148 -18.50 -18.25 8.26
CA ASP A 148 -17.76 -19.49 8.10
C ASP A 148 -16.26 -19.20 8.09
N ARG A 149 -15.54 -19.86 9.01
CA ARG A 149 -14.11 -19.74 9.24
C ARG A 149 -13.42 -21.10 9.29
N GLY A 150 -14.17 -22.18 9.06
CA GLY A 150 -13.65 -23.54 9.13
C GLY A 150 -12.72 -23.85 7.96
N ASP A 151 -11.61 -24.54 8.21
CA ASP A 151 -10.71 -25.07 7.15
C ASP A 151 -10.25 -24.00 6.12
N PHE A 152 -10.03 -22.77 6.59
CA PHE A 152 -9.71 -21.63 5.71
C PHE A 152 -10.71 -21.48 4.56
N LYS A 153 -12.02 -21.62 4.84
CA LYS A 153 -13.13 -21.36 3.91
C LYS A 153 -13.85 -20.10 4.35
N ALA A 154 -14.05 -19.16 3.43
CA ALA A 154 -14.91 -17.99 3.64
C ALA A 154 -16.34 -18.27 3.16
N ASN A 155 -17.34 -17.70 3.85
CA ASN A 155 -18.70 -17.67 3.34
C ASN A 155 -18.81 -16.80 2.06
N PRO A 156 -19.75 -17.08 1.14
CA PRO A 156 -19.82 -16.40 -0.17
C PRO A 156 -19.90 -14.87 -0.11
N ASP A 157 -20.56 -14.31 0.91
CA ASP A 157 -20.77 -12.87 1.05
C ASP A 157 -19.57 -12.14 1.68
N TYR A 158 -18.56 -12.88 2.16
CA TYR A 158 -17.34 -12.29 2.69
C TYR A 158 -16.54 -11.60 1.58
N LYS A 159 -15.95 -10.43 1.88
CA LYS A 159 -15.29 -9.60 0.86
C LYS A 159 -13.77 -9.65 0.87
N GLY A 160 -13.12 -10.12 1.94
CA GLY A 160 -11.66 -10.21 2.00
C GLY A 160 -10.97 -8.94 2.50
N VAL A 161 -9.72 -8.77 2.08
CA VAL A 161 -8.81 -7.71 2.50
C VAL A 161 -9.45 -6.33 2.35
N CYS A 162 -9.52 -5.61 3.47
CA CYS A 162 -10.36 -4.43 3.64
C CYS A 162 -10.22 -3.38 2.53
N HIS A 163 -8.99 -3.02 2.13
CA HIS A 163 -8.77 -1.97 1.12
C HIS A 163 -9.20 -2.35 -0.29
N ILE A 164 -9.09 -3.63 -0.65
CA ILE A 164 -9.54 -4.12 -1.96
C ILE A 164 -11.04 -4.34 -1.95
N ALA A 165 -11.59 -4.84 -0.84
CA ALA A 165 -13.03 -4.93 -0.62
C ALA A 165 -13.71 -3.55 -0.69
N LEU A 166 -13.14 -2.51 -0.05
CA LEU A 166 -13.65 -1.13 -0.15
C LEU A 166 -13.76 -0.66 -1.60
N ALA A 167 -12.72 -0.90 -2.40
CA ALA A 167 -12.70 -0.54 -3.81
C ALA A 167 -13.73 -1.34 -4.62
N GLN A 168 -13.81 -2.65 -4.43
CA GLN A 168 -14.72 -3.54 -5.17
C GLN A 168 -16.19 -3.30 -4.84
N GLU A 169 -16.49 -2.86 -3.63
CA GLU A 169 -17.85 -2.59 -3.16
C GLU A 169 -18.27 -1.11 -3.29
N GLY A 170 -17.48 -0.30 -4.01
CA GLY A 170 -17.89 1.07 -4.38
C GLY A 170 -17.77 2.13 -3.27
N HIS A 171 -16.96 1.87 -2.26
CA HIS A 171 -16.71 2.80 -1.15
C HIS A 171 -15.64 3.86 -1.45
N CYS A 172 -14.80 3.61 -2.46
CA CYS A 172 -13.74 4.54 -2.86
C CYS A 172 -14.22 5.45 -4.01
N ARG A 173 -14.73 6.64 -3.69
CA ARG A 173 -15.29 7.58 -4.67
C ARG A 173 -14.46 8.87 -4.79
N PRO A 174 -14.17 9.37 -6.00
CA PRO A 174 -13.32 10.53 -6.22
C PRO A 174 -13.71 11.77 -5.42
N GLY A 175 -12.67 12.47 -4.96
CA GLY A 175 -12.79 13.70 -4.17
C GLY A 175 -13.06 13.46 -2.69
N GLU A 176 -13.60 12.33 -2.26
CA GLU A 176 -14.01 12.13 -0.85
C GLU A 176 -12.84 12.04 0.16
N ILE A 177 -13.17 12.21 1.44
CA ILE A 177 -12.30 11.90 2.59
C ILE A 177 -12.69 10.54 3.16
N LEU A 178 -11.80 9.55 3.00
CA LEU A 178 -11.93 8.23 3.59
C LEU A 178 -10.90 8.04 4.69
N VAL A 179 -11.36 7.79 5.92
CA VAL A 179 -10.46 7.46 7.03
C VAL A 179 -10.66 6.02 7.46
N GLY A 180 -9.61 5.39 7.97
CA GLY A 180 -9.67 4.00 8.38
C GLY A 180 -8.74 3.70 9.52
N THR A 181 -9.06 2.69 10.32
CA THR A 181 -8.21 2.28 11.45
C THR A 181 -6.99 1.43 11.05
N ASP A 182 -6.78 1.27 9.74
CA ASP A 182 -5.59 0.64 9.17
C ASP A 182 -4.66 1.66 8.49
N SER A 183 -3.34 1.44 8.59
CA SER A 183 -2.34 2.34 8.02
C SER A 183 -2.39 2.47 6.49
N HIS A 184 -2.82 1.43 5.78
CA HIS A 184 -2.84 1.36 4.33
C HIS A 184 -4.16 1.85 3.71
N THR A 185 -4.99 2.53 4.51
CA THR A 185 -6.19 3.24 4.03
C THR A 185 -5.87 4.21 2.88
N CYS A 186 -4.63 4.71 2.81
CA CYS A 186 -4.10 5.49 1.69
C CYS A 186 -4.23 4.82 0.31
N THR A 187 -4.47 3.51 0.24
CA THR A 187 -4.81 2.79 -1.02
C THR A 187 -5.95 3.47 -1.77
N ALA A 188 -6.95 3.99 -1.06
CA ALA A 188 -8.14 4.58 -1.67
C ALA A 188 -7.84 5.89 -2.43
N GLY A 189 -6.68 6.52 -2.19
CA GLY A 189 -6.25 7.67 -2.96
C GLY A 189 -5.93 7.36 -4.44
N ALA A 190 -5.85 6.08 -4.83
CA ALA A 190 -5.85 5.64 -6.24
C ALA A 190 -7.11 6.11 -7.01
N PHE A 191 -8.19 6.42 -6.28
CA PHE A 191 -9.47 6.91 -6.81
C PHE A 191 -9.57 8.44 -6.79
N GLY A 192 -8.49 9.17 -6.47
CA GLY A 192 -8.53 10.62 -6.31
C GLY A 192 -9.16 11.06 -4.98
N GLN A 193 -9.08 10.21 -3.95
CA GLN A 193 -9.50 10.53 -2.58
C GLN A 193 -8.34 11.07 -1.75
N PHE A 194 -8.68 11.81 -0.69
CA PHE A 194 -7.78 11.91 0.45
C PHE A 194 -8.09 10.78 1.41
N ALA A 195 -7.16 9.83 1.55
CA ALA A 195 -7.35 8.66 2.38
C ALA A 195 -6.20 8.44 3.36
N THR A 196 -6.50 8.24 4.63
CA THR A 196 -5.47 8.09 5.67
C THR A 196 -5.87 7.12 6.76
N GLY A 197 -4.87 6.38 7.27
CA GLY A 197 -4.99 5.68 8.53
C GLY A 197 -5.13 6.65 9.72
N ILE A 198 -5.94 6.28 10.70
CA ILE A 198 -6.17 7.01 11.96
C ILE A 198 -6.17 6.03 13.15
N GLY A 199 -5.98 6.54 14.36
CA GLY A 199 -5.99 5.73 15.58
C GLY A 199 -7.40 5.42 16.09
N ASN A 200 -7.50 4.50 17.06
CA ASN A 200 -8.79 4.13 17.68
C ASN A 200 -9.51 5.31 18.32
N THR A 201 -8.78 6.26 18.91
CA THR A 201 -9.37 7.46 19.51
C THR A 201 -10.03 8.36 18.46
N ASP A 202 -9.32 8.63 17.36
CA ASP A 202 -9.85 9.41 16.24
C ASP A 202 -11.05 8.70 15.61
N ALA A 203 -10.98 7.38 15.42
CA ALA A 203 -12.08 6.60 14.87
C ALA A 203 -13.31 6.61 15.80
N GLY A 204 -13.13 6.49 17.12
CA GLY A 204 -14.21 6.63 18.10
C GLY A 204 -14.86 8.03 18.06
N PHE A 205 -14.05 9.07 17.86
CA PHE A 205 -14.55 10.43 17.68
C PHE A 205 -15.32 10.60 16.35
N VAL A 206 -14.82 10.02 15.25
CA VAL A 206 -15.52 10.02 13.96
C VAL A 206 -16.85 9.26 14.08
N LEU A 207 -16.88 8.10 14.75
CA LEU A 207 -18.11 7.34 15.01
C LEU A 207 -19.20 8.21 15.66
N GLY A 208 -18.85 9.10 16.58
CA GLY A 208 -19.82 9.99 17.23
C GLY A 208 -20.16 11.27 16.47
N THR A 209 -19.23 11.80 15.66
CA THR A 209 -19.37 13.17 15.11
C THR A 209 -19.39 13.27 13.59
N GLY A 210 -18.91 12.25 12.87
CA GLY A 210 -18.67 12.31 11.44
C GLY A 210 -17.59 13.33 11.03
N LYS A 211 -16.78 13.81 11.98
CA LYS A 211 -15.78 14.85 11.76
C LYS A 211 -14.42 14.43 12.27
N LEU A 212 -13.36 15.06 11.74
CA LEU A 212 -12.01 14.91 12.24
C LEU A 212 -11.21 16.21 12.08
N LEU A 213 -10.35 16.54 13.04
CA LEU A 213 -9.43 17.67 12.92
C LEU A 213 -8.16 17.19 12.21
N LEU A 214 -7.91 17.72 11.01
CA LEU A 214 -6.75 17.36 10.21
C LEU A 214 -5.91 18.58 9.86
N LYS A 215 -4.59 18.37 9.79
CA LYS A 215 -3.67 19.35 9.24
C LYS A 215 -3.53 19.14 7.74
N VAL A 216 -3.73 20.19 6.95
CA VAL A 216 -3.55 20.14 5.49
C VAL A 216 -2.08 19.81 5.19
N PRO A 217 -1.77 18.68 4.54
CA PRO A 217 -0.38 18.31 4.26
C PRO A 217 0.14 19.06 3.03
N PRO A 218 1.43 19.46 2.99
CA PRO A 218 2.07 19.85 1.73
C PRO A 218 2.20 18.63 0.79
N THR A 219 2.24 18.89 -0.52
CA THR A 219 2.24 17.83 -1.53
C THR A 219 3.61 17.69 -2.21
N LEU A 220 4.12 16.46 -2.30
CA LEU A 220 5.20 16.05 -3.19
C LEU A 220 4.58 15.56 -4.50
N ARG A 221 5.04 16.06 -5.65
CA ARG A 221 4.56 15.61 -6.95
C ARG A 221 5.55 14.64 -7.59
N PHE A 222 5.06 13.52 -8.07
CA PHE A 222 5.83 12.52 -8.81
C PHE A 222 5.25 12.43 -10.22
N VAL A 223 6.02 12.87 -11.21
CA VAL A 223 5.68 12.78 -12.63
C VAL A 223 6.39 11.57 -13.21
N LEU A 224 5.64 10.52 -13.54
CA LEU A 224 6.14 9.28 -14.13
C LEU A 224 5.73 9.22 -15.60
N ASP A 225 6.70 9.35 -16.49
CA ASP A 225 6.50 9.38 -17.93
C ASP A 225 7.25 8.22 -18.61
N GLY A 226 6.77 7.84 -19.80
CA GLY A 226 7.29 6.72 -20.58
C GLY A 226 6.37 5.51 -20.62
N GLU A 227 6.59 4.65 -21.62
CA GLU A 227 5.91 3.35 -21.74
C GLU A 227 6.50 2.38 -20.71
N MET A 228 5.64 1.77 -19.89
CA MET A 228 6.09 0.84 -18.85
C MET A 228 6.61 -0.45 -19.51
N PRO A 229 7.87 -0.85 -19.30
CA PRO A 229 8.37 -2.13 -19.81
C PRO A 229 7.54 -3.30 -19.28
N ASP A 230 7.29 -4.31 -20.12
CA ASP A 230 6.42 -5.47 -19.83
C ASP A 230 6.89 -6.35 -18.66
N TYR A 231 8.10 -6.13 -18.17
CA TYR A 231 8.68 -6.82 -17.01
C TYR A 231 8.53 -6.03 -15.69
N LEU A 232 7.91 -4.85 -15.71
CA LEU A 232 7.66 -4.02 -14.53
C LEU A 232 6.18 -3.99 -14.18
N LEU A 233 5.92 -3.77 -12.89
CA LEU A 233 4.60 -3.46 -12.35
C LEU A 233 4.68 -2.21 -11.46
N ALA A 234 3.55 -1.64 -11.07
CA ALA A 234 3.49 -0.49 -10.16
C ALA A 234 4.25 -0.73 -8.83
N LYS A 235 4.39 -2.00 -8.43
CA LYS A 235 5.24 -2.40 -7.30
C LYS A 235 6.70 -1.98 -7.48
N ASP A 236 7.26 -2.16 -8.67
CA ASP A 236 8.63 -1.74 -8.97
C ASP A 236 8.75 -0.20 -8.97
N LEU A 237 7.74 0.51 -9.47
CA LEU A 237 7.70 1.98 -9.45
C LEU A 237 7.72 2.53 -8.02
N ILE A 238 6.88 2.01 -7.13
CA ILE A 238 6.80 2.52 -5.76
C ILE A 238 8.01 2.12 -4.92
N LEU A 239 8.59 0.94 -5.13
CA LEU A 239 9.87 0.56 -4.50
C LEU A 239 11.02 1.45 -4.98
N GLN A 240 11.03 1.84 -6.26
CA GLN A 240 12.00 2.81 -6.78
C GLN A 240 11.87 4.14 -6.03
N ILE A 241 10.65 4.68 -5.90
CA ILE A 241 10.39 5.94 -5.22
C ILE A 241 10.78 5.87 -3.74
N ILE A 242 10.33 4.85 -3.01
CA ILE A 242 10.63 4.68 -1.58
C ILE A 242 12.14 4.56 -1.36
N GLY A 243 12.86 3.83 -2.21
CA GLY A 243 14.32 3.72 -2.09
C GLY A 243 15.09 5.00 -2.43
N GLU A 244 14.50 5.97 -3.15
CA GLU A 244 15.11 7.30 -3.33
C GLU A 244 14.84 8.21 -2.14
N ILE A 245 13.60 8.21 -1.65
CA ILE A 245 13.16 9.21 -0.66
C ILE A 245 13.26 8.69 0.78
N SER A 246 13.57 7.41 0.99
CA SER A 246 13.58 6.68 2.26
C SER A 246 12.21 6.51 2.91
N VAL A 247 12.16 5.71 3.98
CA VAL A 247 10.95 5.52 4.81
C VAL A 247 10.42 6.80 5.48
N SER A 248 11.20 7.90 5.47
CA SER A 248 10.80 9.19 6.03
C SER A 248 10.67 10.32 5.00
N GLY A 249 10.82 10.03 3.71
CA GLY A 249 10.85 11.07 2.66
C GLY A 249 9.57 11.88 2.56
N ALA A 250 8.44 11.20 2.75
CA ALA A 250 7.11 11.77 2.62
C ALA A 250 6.42 12.01 3.98
N THR A 251 7.14 11.95 5.12
CA THR A 251 6.55 12.20 6.44
C THR A 251 5.78 13.52 6.50
N TYR A 252 4.50 13.43 6.87
CA TYR A 252 3.51 14.53 6.91
C TYR A 252 3.14 15.16 5.55
N LYS A 253 3.42 14.48 4.43
CA LYS A 253 3.18 14.99 3.07
C LYS A 253 2.19 14.12 2.33
N ALA A 254 1.44 14.71 1.41
CA ALA A 254 0.74 13.96 0.37
C ALA A 254 1.72 13.65 -0.78
N MET A 255 1.54 12.50 -1.44
CA MET A 255 2.26 12.11 -2.65
C MET A 255 1.29 12.10 -3.82
N GLU A 256 1.39 13.06 -4.73
CA GLU A 256 0.55 13.17 -5.93
C GLU A 256 1.27 12.55 -7.12
N PHE A 257 0.68 11.52 -7.74
CA PHE A 257 1.24 10.80 -8.88
C PHE A 257 0.54 11.20 -10.16
N VAL A 258 1.31 11.63 -11.16
CA VAL A 258 0.82 12.05 -12.48
C VAL A 258 1.80 11.60 -13.57
N GLY A 259 1.46 11.81 -14.84
CA GLY A 259 2.31 11.53 -15.99
C GLY A 259 1.77 10.38 -16.84
N THR A 260 2.35 10.22 -18.03
CA THR A 260 1.79 9.30 -19.06
C THR A 260 1.78 7.85 -18.59
N THR A 261 2.72 7.44 -17.73
CA THR A 261 2.70 6.08 -17.18
C THR A 261 1.50 5.90 -16.26
N ILE A 262 1.23 6.86 -15.37
CA ILE A 262 0.14 6.79 -14.39
C ILE A 262 -1.23 6.73 -15.07
N GLU A 263 -1.42 7.52 -16.13
CA GLU A 263 -2.64 7.54 -16.93
C GLU A 263 -2.94 6.17 -17.57
N ASN A 264 -1.89 5.42 -17.94
CA ASN A 264 -2.01 4.09 -18.54
C ASN A 264 -2.10 2.93 -17.53
N LEU A 265 -1.88 3.18 -16.23
CA LEU A 265 -2.03 2.15 -15.20
C LEU A 265 -3.51 1.75 -15.02
N SER A 266 -3.74 0.45 -14.80
CA SER A 266 -5.02 -0.05 -14.32
C SER A 266 -5.34 0.49 -12.92
N MET A 267 -6.60 0.36 -12.49
CA MET A 267 -6.95 0.70 -11.10
C MET A 267 -6.22 -0.18 -10.09
N GLU A 268 -5.95 -1.45 -10.41
CA GLU A 268 -5.22 -2.35 -9.53
C GLU A 268 -3.76 -1.90 -9.36
N GLU A 269 -3.09 -1.52 -10.44
CA GLU A 269 -1.74 -0.94 -10.41
C GLU A 269 -1.70 0.39 -9.61
N ARG A 270 -2.68 1.29 -9.81
CA ARG A 270 -2.80 2.53 -9.04
C ARG A 270 -3.00 2.26 -7.55
N MET A 271 -3.79 1.24 -7.19
CA MET A 271 -3.96 0.82 -5.79
C MET A 271 -2.64 0.34 -5.19
N THR A 272 -1.81 -0.42 -5.92
CA THR A 272 -0.48 -0.81 -5.45
C THR A 272 0.42 0.40 -5.17
N LEU A 273 0.41 1.38 -6.07
CA LEU A 273 1.18 2.63 -5.94
C LEU A 273 0.75 3.43 -4.70
N CYS A 274 -0.56 3.67 -4.55
CA CYS A 274 -1.10 4.44 -3.43
C CYS A 274 -1.03 3.70 -2.09
N ASN A 275 -1.10 2.36 -2.08
CA ASN A 275 -1.00 1.58 -0.85
C ASN A 275 0.35 1.81 -0.15
N MET A 276 1.45 1.78 -0.90
CA MET A 276 2.78 1.78 -0.29
C MET A 276 3.32 3.18 0.08
N VAL A 277 2.57 4.26 -0.16
CA VAL A 277 3.01 5.61 0.20
C VAL A 277 3.27 5.78 1.70
N VAL A 278 2.53 5.06 2.54
CA VAL A 278 2.75 5.07 4.00
C VAL A 278 4.12 4.49 4.37
N GLU A 279 4.70 3.63 3.52
CA GLU A 279 6.05 3.09 3.73
C GLU A 279 7.15 4.12 3.42
N ALA A 280 6.84 5.24 2.76
CA ALA A 280 7.69 6.43 2.68
C ALA A 280 7.36 7.47 3.77
N GLY A 281 6.46 7.15 4.70
CA GLY A 281 5.91 8.07 5.69
C GLY A 281 4.81 8.99 5.14
N GLY A 282 4.38 8.78 3.90
CA GLY A 282 3.33 9.56 3.23
C GLY A 282 2.02 9.51 3.99
N LYS A 283 1.37 10.67 4.13
CA LYS A 283 0.04 10.78 4.77
C LYS A 283 -1.07 10.25 3.86
N ASN A 284 -0.93 10.49 2.56
CA ASN A 284 -1.83 10.05 1.51
C ASN A 284 -1.05 9.92 0.20
N GLY A 285 -1.45 9.00 -0.66
CA GLY A 285 -1.02 8.91 -2.06
C GLY A 285 -2.23 9.20 -2.93
N ILE A 286 -2.13 10.07 -3.93
CA ILE A 286 -3.30 10.46 -4.74
C ILE A 286 -3.00 10.42 -6.23
N VAL A 287 -3.92 9.82 -6.98
CA VAL A 287 -3.92 9.78 -8.44
C VAL A 287 -5.18 10.51 -8.94
N PRO A 288 -5.07 11.43 -9.91
CA PRO A 288 -6.25 12.05 -10.52
C PRO A 288 -7.20 11.02 -11.12
N ALA A 289 -8.50 11.15 -10.83
CA ALA A 289 -9.50 10.27 -11.42
C ALA A 289 -9.69 10.58 -12.92
N ASP A 290 -9.68 9.53 -13.73
CA ASP A 290 -9.82 9.61 -15.19
C ASP A 290 -10.78 8.53 -15.72
N ALA A 291 -10.79 8.31 -17.04
CA ALA A 291 -11.65 7.31 -17.68
C ALA A 291 -11.47 5.90 -17.10
N THR A 292 -10.25 5.52 -16.69
CA THR A 292 -9.98 4.23 -16.05
C THR A 292 -10.66 4.14 -14.68
N THR A 293 -10.61 5.22 -13.90
CA THR A 293 -11.31 5.31 -12.61
C THR A 293 -12.82 5.28 -12.78
N PHE A 294 -13.38 6.07 -13.70
CA PHE A 294 -14.83 6.13 -13.91
C PHE A 294 -15.39 4.80 -14.41
N LYS A 295 -14.70 4.16 -15.36
CA LYS A 295 -15.06 2.82 -15.84
C LYS A 295 -15.03 1.78 -14.73
N TYR A 296 -14.05 1.86 -13.82
CA TYR A 296 -14.00 0.94 -12.69
C TYR A 296 -15.18 1.16 -11.73
N LEU A 297 -15.71 2.38 -11.59
CA LEU A 297 -16.79 2.68 -10.63
C LEU A 297 -18.21 2.49 -11.18
N GLU A 298 -18.38 2.41 -12.51
CA GLU A 298 -19.67 2.38 -13.20
C GLU A 298 -20.65 1.33 -12.66
N ASP A 299 -20.14 0.14 -12.29
CA ASP A 299 -20.94 -0.98 -11.78
C ASP A 299 -20.87 -1.17 -10.26
N LYS A 300 -20.13 -0.30 -9.54
CA LYS A 300 -19.83 -0.49 -8.10
C LYS A 300 -20.57 0.48 -7.20
N THR A 301 -20.98 1.63 -7.70
CA THR A 301 -21.69 2.63 -6.89
C THR A 301 -22.68 3.44 -7.70
N SER A 302 -23.84 3.71 -7.10
CA SER A 302 -24.85 4.64 -7.63
C SER A 302 -24.86 5.98 -6.90
N LEU A 303 -23.98 6.16 -5.90
CA LEU A 303 -23.86 7.41 -5.16
C LEU A 303 -23.13 8.45 -6.00
N SER A 304 -23.62 9.70 -5.96
CA SER A 304 -22.96 10.82 -6.63
C SER A 304 -21.64 11.18 -5.96
N TYR A 305 -20.63 11.50 -6.77
CA TYR A 305 -19.34 12.00 -6.32
C TYR A 305 -18.82 13.08 -7.27
N GLU A 306 -17.91 13.93 -6.78
CA GLU A 306 -17.33 15.03 -7.54
C GLU A 306 -15.80 14.90 -7.56
N PRO A 307 -15.22 14.46 -8.69
CA PRO A 307 -13.78 14.45 -8.87
C PRO A 307 -13.19 15.86 -8.78
N VAL A 308 -12.04 15.98 -8.14
CA VAL A 308 -11.31 17.24 -8.04
C VAL A 308 -9.91 17.13 -8.65
N TYR A 309 -9.42 18.22 -9.23
CA TYR A 309 -8.14 18.25 -9.95
C TYR A 309 -7.29 19.41 -9.47
N SER A 310 -5.97 19.22 -9.39
CA SER A 310 -5.02 20.30 -9.06
C SER A 310 -5.17 21.46 -10.05
N ASP A 311 -5.12 22.69 -9.55
CA ASP A 311 -5.06 23.89 -10.40
C ASP A 311 -3.75 23.94 -11.19
N ALA A 312 -3.77 24.56 -12.37
CA ALA A 312 -2.57 24.73 -13.19
C ALA A 312 -1.43 25.49 -12.47
N GLN A 313 -1.77 26.32 -11.48
CA GLN A 313 -0.84 27.11 -10.67
C GLN A 313 -0.72 26.58 -9.23
N ALA A 314 -1.05 25.31 -8.99
CA ALA A 314 -0.92 24.68 -7.68
C ALA A 314 0.55 24.63 -7.22
N GLY A 315 0.78 24.94 -5.94
CA GLY A 315 2.11 24.87 -5.33
C GLY A 315 2.43 23.47 -4.83
N TYR A 316 3.59 22.93 -5.20
CA TYR A 316 4.11 21.67 -4.70
C TYR A 316 5.38 21.91 -3.88
N LEU A 317 5.56 21.15 -2.80
CA LEU A 317 6.77 21.25 -1.96
C LEU A 317 8.02 20.81 -2.73
N ALA A 318 7.89 19.75 -3.54
CA ALA A 318 8.90 19.32 -4.50
C ALA A 318 8.24 18.56 -5.65
N GLU A 319 8.87 18.58 -6.81
CA GLU A 319 8.48 17.79 -7.98
C GLU A 319 9.63 16.85 -8.35
N TYR A 320 9.32 15.57 -8.54
CA TYR A 320 10.24 14.54 -9.00
C TYR A 320 9.76 14.03 -10.36
N ARG A 321 10.68 13.92 -11.32
CA ARG A 321 10.40 13.38 -12.65
C ARG A 321 11.14 12.06 -12.83
N ILE A 322 10.42 11.02 -13.26
CA ILE A 322 10.90 9.66 -13.44
C ILE A 322 10.60 9.21 -14.87
N ASP A 323 11.66 8.78 -15.56
CA ASP A 323 11.56 8.11 -16.85
C ASP A 323 11.45 6.60 -16.61
N VAL A 324 10.23 6.07 -16.77
CA VAL A 324 9.89 4.69 -16.42
C VAL A 324 10.57 3.68 -17.36
N THR A 325 10.93 4.07 -18.58
CA THR A 325 11.57 3.16 -19.55
C THR A 325 13.00 2.76 -19.13
N LYS A 326 13.58 3.47 -18.15
CA LYS A 326 14.92 3.22 -17.61
C LYS A 326 14.91 2.39 -16.33
N LEU A 327 13.74 2.02 -15.83
CA LEU A 327 13.62 1.24 -14.61
C LEU A 327 13.88 -0.25 -14.87
N GLU A 328 14.38 -0.91 -13.84
CA GLU A 328 14.66 -2.33 -13.82
C GLU A 328 13.93 -2.98 -12.63
N PRO A 329 13.63 -4.28 -12.66
CA PRO A 329 12.94 -4.97 -11.57
C PRO A 329 13.67 -4.81 -10.24
N LEU A 330 12.92 -4.50 -9.18
CA LEU A 330 13.46 -4.18 -7.86
C LEU A 330 13.05 -5.19 -6.80
N VAL A 331 13.90 -5.26 -5.78
CA VAL A 331 13.62 -5.97 -4.54
C VAL A 331 13.96 -5.08 -3.35
N ALA A 332 13.04 -4.91 -2.40
CA ALA A 332 13.35 -4.32 -1.10
C ALA A 332 13.89 -5.40 -0.16
N LYS A 333 15.19 -5.32 0.14
CA LYS A 333 15.90 -6.26 1.00
C LYS A 333 15.53 -6.05 2.47
N PRO A 334 15.63 -7.08 3.32
CA PRO A 334 15.40 -6.92 4.75
C PRO A 334 16.33 -5.85 5.37
N HIS A 335 15.94 -5.12 6.40
CA HIS A 335 14.62 -5.13 7.06
C HIS A 335 13.91 -3.77 6.91
N SER A 336 13.93 -3.20 5.71
CA SER A 336 13.26 -1.94 5.43
C SER A 336 12.75 -1.85 3.99
N PRO A 337 11.55 -1.28 3.74
CA PRO A 337 11.02 -1.07 2.39
C PRO A 337 11.90 -0.18 1.50
N ASP A 338 12.72 0.70 2.09
CA ASP A 338 13.65 1.58 1.36
C ASP A 338 15.01 0.95 1.05
N ASN A 339 15.31 -0.25 1.58
CA ASN A 339 16.56 -0.97 1.30
C ASN A 339 16.49 -1.67 -0.07
N ARG A 340 16.25 -0.91 -1.13
CA ARG A 340 16.12 -1.43 -2.49
C ARG A 340 17.44 -1.97 -3.03
N GLY A 341 17.35 -2.99 -3.86
CA GLY A 341 18.39 -3.47 -4.76
C GLY A 341 17.77 -3.91 -6.09
N LEU A 342 18.57 -3.99 -7.14
CA LEU A 342 18.10 -4.59 -8.39
C LEU A 342 17.91 -6.10 -8.19
N ALA A 343 16.86 -6.69 -8.78
CA ALA A 343 16.60 -8.12 -8.67
C ALA A 343 17.82 -8.95 -9.12
N ARG A 344 18.42 -8.61 -10.27
CA ARG A 344 19.63 -9.26 -10.81
C ARG A 344 20.85 -9.24 -9.88
N GLU A 345 20.91 -8.28 -8.95
CA GLU A 345 22.03 -8.13 -8.00
C GLU A 345 21.86 -8.98 -6.74
N CYS A 346 20.69 -9.59 -6.54
CA CYS A 346 20.36 -10.39 -5.34
C CYS A 346 20.34 -11.90 -5.61
N LYS A 347 20.89 -12.36 -6.75
CA LYS A 347 20.81 -13.76 -7.23
C LYS A 347 21.43 -14.82 -6.32
N ASP A 348 22.26 -14.41 -5.37
CA ASP A 348 22.89 -15.25 -4.35
C ASP A 348 21.96 -15.53 -3.15
N VAL A 349 20.86 -14.79 -3.03
CA VAL A 349 19.88 -14.97 -1.96
C VAL A 349 19.04 -16.21 -2.23
N LYS A 350 19.35 -17.30 -1.51
CA LYS A 350 18.55 -18.53 -1.50
C LYS A 350 17.26 -18.31 -0.71
N LEU A 351 16.14 -18.70 -1.31
CA LEU A 351 14.81 -18.57 -0.71
C LEU A 351 14.37 -19.90 -0.09
N ASP A 352 13.63 -19.83 1.01
CA ASP A 352 12.92 -20.99 1.56
C ASP A 352 11.49 -21.07 1.04
N ARG A 353 10.91 -19.94 0.63
CA ARG A 353 9.52 -19.84 0.17
C ARG A 353 9.22 -18.53 -0.57
N VAL A 354 8.13 -18.53 -1.32
CA VAL A 354 7.56 -17.35 -1.99
C VAL A 354 6.12 -17.13 -1.55
N TYR A 355 5.71 -15.88 -1.35
CA TYR A 355 4.34 -15.50 -0.98
C TYR A 355 3.78 -14.45 -1.95
N ILE A 356 2.74 -14.82 -2.70
CA ILE A 356 2.03 -13.94 -3.63
C ILE A 356 0.62 -13.68 -3.06
N GLY A 357 0.40 -12.46 -2.58
CA GLY A 357 -0.84 -12.04 -1.95
C GLY A 357 -0.75 -10.67 -1.25
N SER A 358 -1.74 -10.38 -0.39
CA SER A 358 -1.97 -9.10 0.32
C SER A 358 -2.63 -7.99 -0.52
N CYS A 359 -2.96 -6.86 0.10
CA CYS A 359 -3.53 -5.68 -0.57
C CYS A 359 -2.63 -5.14 -1.70
N THR A 360 -1.31 -5.35 -1.64
CA THR A 360 -0.38 -4.92 -2.70
C THR A 360 -0.18 -5.91 -3.83
N GLY A 361 -0.34 -7.22 -3.60
CA GLY A 361 0.06 -8.25 -4.57
C GLY A 361 -0.90 -9.43 -4.67
N GLY A 362 -2.13 -9.26 -4.21
CA GLY A 362 -3.17 -10.28 -4.20
C GLY A 362 -4.40 -9.89 -5.01
N LYS A 363 -4.28 -9.00 -6.00
CA LYS A 363 -5.37 -8.61 -6.90
C LYS A 363 -5.36 -9.49 -8.16
N THR A 364 -6.40 -9.41 -8.97
CA THR A 364 -6.56 -10.32 -10.12
C THR A 364 -5.42 -10.17 -11.12
N GLU A 365 -5.01 -8.94 -11.44
CA GLU A 365 -3.92 -8.66 -12.36
C GLU A 365 -2.56 -9.14 -11.82
N ASP A 366 -2.35 -9.07 -10.50
CA ASP A 366 -1.12 -9.57 -9.86
C ASP A 366 -0.94 -11.08 -10.11
N PHE A 367 -2.01 -11.86 -9.95
CA PHE A 367 -1.97 -13.29 -10.20
C PHE A 367 -1.90 -13.64 -11.67
N VAL A 368 -2.55 -12.86 -12.54
CA VAL A 368 -2.41 -13.03 -13.99
C VAL A 368 -0.96 -12.79 -14.42
N ALA A 369 -0.28 -11.78 -13.87
CA ALA A 369 1.13 -11.52 -14.11
C ALA A 369 2.01 -12.71 -13.68
N ALA A 370 1.84 -13.20 -12.45
CA ALA A 370 2.55 -14.38 -11.95
C ALA A 370 2.28 -15.63 -12.82
N ALA A 371 1.02 -15.87 -13.18
CA ALA A 371 0.63 -17.02 -14.01
C ALA A 371 1.21 -16.93 -15.43
N LYS A 372 1.24 -15.75 -16.06
CA LYS A 372 1.87 -15.56 -17.37
C LYS A 372 3.34 -15.97 -17.37
N LEU A 373 4.08 -15.57 -16.34
CA LEU A 373 5.50 -15.90 -16.22
C LEU A 373 5.71 -17.41 -16.00
N LEU A 374 4.95 -18.02 -15.08
CA LEU A 374 5.01 -19.47 -14.83
C LEU A 374 4.64 -20.27 -16.08
N LEU A 375 3.62 -19.83 -16.82
CA LEU A 375 3.20 -20.45 -18.07
C LEU A 375 4.30 -20.33 -19.15
N ALA A 376 4.93 -19.17 -19.30
CA ALA A 376 5.99 -18.93 -20.28
C ALA A 376 7.23 -19.80 -20.01
N SER A 377 7.58 -19.99 -18.74
CA SER A 377 8.66 -20.91 -18.33
C SER A 377 8.28 -22.37 -18.60
N GLY A 378 7.08 -22.79 -18.20
CA GLY A 378 6.67 -24.20 -18.25
C GLY A 378 7.31 -25.10 -17.18
N ASP A 379 8.16 -24.53 -16.32
CA ASP A 379 8.84 -25.26 -15.25
C ASP A 379 8.00 -25.35 -13.96
N LYS A 380 8.47 -26.20 -13.04
CA LYS A 380 7.92 -26.32 -11.68
C LYS A 380 8.64 -25.38 -10.72
N VAL A 381 7.90 -24.83 -9.76
CA VAL A 381 8.50 -24.05 -8.66
C VAL A 381 9.42 -24.94 -7.81
N LYS A 382 10.52 -24.36 -7.32
CA LYS A 382 11.54 -25.05 -6.53
C LYS A 382 11.39 -24.85 -5.03
N VAL A 383 10.56 -23.90 -4.61
CA VAL A 383 10.26 -23.58 -3.21
C VAL A 383 8.75 -23.49 -3.00
N PRO A 384 8.23 -23.79 -1.79
CA PRO A 384 6.84 -23.57 -1.45
C PRO A 384 6.38 -22.16 -1.86
N THR A 385 5.33 -22.10 -2.65
CA THR A 385 4.83 -20.85 -3.26
C THR A 385 3.37 -20.67 -2.90
N PHE A 386 3.10 -19.74 -2.00
CA PHE A 386 1.78 -19.48 -1.43
C PHE A 386 0.99 -18.49 -2.29
N ILE A 387 -0.24 -18.87 -2.66
CA ILE A 387 -1.17 -18.04 -3.42
C ILE A 387 -2.31 -17.59 -2.50
N VAL A 388 -2.34 -16.30 -2.15
CA VAL A 388 -3.30 -15.74 -1.19
C VAL A 388 -4.05 -14.55 -1.79
N PRO A 389 -5.23 -14.78 -2.41
CA PRO A 389 -6.03 -13.72 -3.00
C PRO A 389 -6.51 -12.71 -1.97
N ALA A 390 -6.63 -11.45 -2.40
CA ALA A 390 -7.05 -10.37 -1.51
C ALA A 390 -8.56 -10.44 -1.22
N THR A 391 -9.40 -10.78 -2.20
CA THR A 391 -10.86 -10.82 -2.02
C THR A 391 -11.50 -12.09 -2.55
N GLN A 392 -12.75 -12.34 -2.15
CA GLN A 392 -13.52 -13.48 -2.63
C GLN A 392 -13.74 -13.40 -4.14
N LYS A 393 -13.95 -12.18 -4.66
CA LYS A 393 -13.99 -11.94 -6.11
C LYS A 393 -12.69 -12.37 -6.78
N VAL A 394 -11.53 -11.96 -6.25
CA VAL A 394 -10.22 -12.35 -6.80
C VAL A 394 -10.04 -13.87 -6.73
N TRP A 395 -10.41 -14.49 -5.61
CA TRP A 395 -10.37 -15.96 -5.48
C TRP A 395 -11.18 -16.62 -6.61
N MET A 396 -12.42 -16.18 -6.86
CA MET A 396 -13.23 -16.66 -7.98
C MET A 396 -12.57 -16.42 -9.34
N ASP A 397 -11.99 -15.24 -9.56
CA ASP A 397 -11.30 -14.89 -10.80
C ASP A 397 -10.17 -15.88 -11.10
N LEU A 398 -9.43 -16.37 -10.09
CA LEU A 398 -8.35 -17.35 -10.29
C LEU A 398 -8.82 -18.68 -10.89
N TYR A 399 -10.06 -19.07 -10.61
CA TYR A 399 -10.64 -20.33 -11.11
C TYR A 399 -11.45 -20.16 -12.39
N THR A 400 -11.80 -18.92 -12.76
CA THR A 400 -12.77 -18.65 -13.83
C THR A 400 -12.22 -17.83 -14.98
N LEU A 401 -11.30 -16.90 -14.72
CA LEU A 401 -10.73 -16.07 -15.78
C LEU A 401 -9.58 -16.79 -16.49
N PRO A 402 -9.62 -16.92 -17.82
CA PRO A 402 -8.52 -17.46 -18.58
C PRO A 402 -7.36 -16.45 -18.61
N VAL A 403 -6.14 -16.95 -18.47
CA VAL A 403 -4.93 -16.14 -18.64
C VAL A 403 -4.73 -15.84 -20.13
N PRO A 404 -4.52 -14.57 -20.54
CA PRO A 404 -4.29 -14.24 -21.94
C PRO A 404 -3.10 -15.02 -22.51
N GLY A 405 -3.28 -15.62 -23.69
CA GLY A 405 -2.26 -16.43 -24.36
C GLY A 405 -2.10 -17.86 -23.82
N SER A 406 -2.91 -18.30 -22.85
CA SER A 406 -2.77 -19.63 -22.22
C SER A 406 -3.49 -20.79 -22.91
N GLY A 407 -4.20 -20.52 -24.02
CA GLY A 407 -5.08 -21.51 -24.64
C GLY A 407 -6.32 -21.82 -23.79
N GLY A 408 -6.75 -20.89 -22.94
CA GLY A 408 -7.96 -21.03 -22.10
C GLY A 408 -7.71 -21.54 -20.68
N LYS A 409 -6.45 -21.75 -20.28
CA LYS A 409 -6.11 -22.10 -18.89
C LYS A 409 -6.35 -20.93 -17.95
N THR A 410 -6.90 -21.22 -16.78
CA THR A 410 -7.08 -20.26 -15.69
C THR A 410 -5.82 -20.12 -14.83
N CYS A 411 -5.75 -19.08 -14.00
CA CYS A 411 -4.61 -18.89 -13.09
C CYS A 411 -4.41 -20.12 -12.18
N SER A 412 -5.49 -20.65 -11.59
CA SER A 412 -5.41 -21.82 -10.70
C SER A 412 -4.84 -23.05 -11.41
N GLN A 413 -5.24 -23.31 -12.66
CA GLN A 413 -4.71 -24.44 -13.43
C GLN A 413 -3.22 -24.28 -13.71
N ILE A 414 -2.77 -23.05 -14.00
CA ILE A 414 -1.35 -22.76 -14.23
C ILE A 414 -0.57 -22.92 -12.91
N PHE A 415 -1.08 -22.41 -11.79
CA PHE A 415 -0.45 -22.54 -10.47
C PHE A 415 -0.32 -24.01 -10.05
N GLU A 416 -1.37 -24.81 -10.20
CA GLU A 416 -1.34 -26.25 -9.95
C GLU A 416 -0.32 -26.96 -10.88
N GLN A 417 -0.32 -26.62 -12.17
CA GLN A 417 0.66 -27.13 -13.13
C GLN A 417 2.09 -26.70 -12.81
N ALA A 418 2.32 -25.54 -12.20
CA ALA A 418 3.64 -25.10 -11.75
C ALA A 418 4.02 -25.71 -10.38
N GLY A 419 3.09 -26.32 -9.66
CA GLY A 419 3.32 -26.88 -8.32
C GLY A 419 3.26 -25.84 -7.18
N CYS A 420 2.57 -24.73 -7.38
CA CYS A 420 2.25 -23.78 -6.31
C CYS A 420 1.19 -24.38 -5.36
N ASP A 421 1.11 -23.84 -4.14
CA ASP A 421 0.01 -24.16 -3.23
C ASP A 421 -1.32 -23.69 -3.83
N SER A 422 -2.38 -24.48 -3.62
CA SER A 422 -3.73 -24.10 -4.03
C SER A 422 -4.14 -22.75 -3.41
N PRO A 423 -4.78 -21.86 -4.18
CA PRO A 423 -5.29 -20.59 -3.66
C PRO A 423 -6.14 -20.77 -2.40
N ARG A 424 -5.73 -20.12 -1.31
CA ARG A 424 -6.49 -20.15 -0.03
C ARG A 424 -7.54 -19.07 0.05
N SER A 425 -8.44 -19.18 1.05
CA SER A 425 -9.45 -18.14 1.25
C SER A 425 -8.84 -16.77 1.48
N PRO A 426 -9.53 -15.71 1.05
CA PRO A 426 -9.00 -14.36 1.09
C PRO A 426 -8.78 -13.88 2.52
N SER A 427 -7.60 -13.34 2.81
CA SER A 427 -7.29 -12.67 4.07
C SER A 427 -5.98 -11.89 3.96
N CYS A 428 -5.69 -11.02 4.93
CA CYS A 428 -4.35 -10.43 5.03
C CYS A 428 -3.25 -11.49 5.30
N GLY A 429 -3.62 -12.65 5.86
CA GLY A 429 -2.75 -13.80 6.06
C GLY A 429 -1.43 -13.46 6.76
N ALA A 430 -0.33 -14.01 6.24
CA ALA A 430 1.01 -13.79 6.79
C ALA A 430 1.46 -12.32 6.79
N CYS A 431 0.83 -11.41 6.04
CA CYS A 431 1.24 -10.01 5.92
C CYS A 431 1.34 -9.27 7.28
N VAL A 432 0.53 -9.68 8.27
CA VAL A 432 0.45 -9.03 9.59
C VAL A 432 1.00 -9.87 10.74
N GLY A 433 1.54 -11.06 10.45
CA GLY A 433 2.22 -11.89 11.45
C GLY A 433 1.34 -12.33 12.62
N GLY A 434 0.06 -12.60 12.35
CA GLY A 434 -1.00 -12.91 13.33
C GLY A 434 -0.77 -14.16 14.18
N PRO A 435 -1.84 -14.75 14.76
CA PRO A 435 -1.77 -15.97 15.57
C PRO A 435 -0.96 -17.11 14.92
N LEU A 436 -0.41 -18.02 15.73
CA LEU A 436 0.53 -19.07 15.29
C LEU A 436 0.01 -19.98 14.17
N ASP A 437 -1.31 -20.16 14.09
CA ASP A 437 -2.03 -20.96 13.10
C ASP A 437 -2.46 -20.16 11.85
N THR A 438 -2.08 -18.88 11.76
CA THR A 438 -2.34 -18.06 10.56
C THR A 438 -1.69 -18.71 9.34
N TYR A 439 -2.44 -18.83 8.25
CA TYR A 439 -1.94 -19.44 7.01
C TYR A 439 -0.66 -18.76 6.52
N ALA A 440 0.32 -19.59 6.13
CA ALA A 440 1.62 -19.17 5.65
C ALA A 440 2.41 -18.26 6.61
N ARG A 441 2.07 -18.19 7.90
CA ARG A 441 2.90 -17.49 8.91
C ARG A 441 4.32 -18.10 8.93
N MET A 442 5.34 -17.26 9.10
CA MET A 442 6.70 -17.70 9.35
C MET A 442 6.81 -18.06 10.83
N ASN A 443 6.70 -19.35 11.16
CA ASN A 443 6.93 -19.82 12.53
C ASN A 443 8.42 -20.02 12.84
N GLU A 444 9.24 -20.14 11.81
CA GLU A 444 10.69 -20.39 11.86
C GLU A 444 11.48 -19.25 11.16
N PRO A 445 12.79 -19.10 11.39
CA PRO A 445 13.65 -18.10 10.76
C PRO A 445 13.93 -18.39 9.27
N GLN A 446 12.90 -18.28 8.43
CA GLN A 446 12.97 -18.53 7.00
C GLN A 446 13.32 -17.25 6.20
N ILE A 447 13.75 -17.42 4.95
CA ILE A 447 13.88 -16.36 3.95
C ILE A 447 12.70 -16.45 2.98
N CYS A 448 11.89 -15.40 2.94
CA CYS A 448 10.69 -15.32 2.11
C CYS A 448 10.80 -14.15 1.13
N LEU A 449 10.57 -14.41 -0.16
CA LEU A 449 10.24 -13.34 -1.09
C LEU A 449 8.73 -13.16 -1.15
N SER A 450 8.26 -11.92 -1.03
CA SER A 450 6.85 -11.59 -0.85
C SER A 450 6.40 -10.39 -1.68
N THR A 451 5.16 -10.43 -2.15
CA THR A 451 4.49 -9.31 -2.80
C THR A 451 3.77 -8.36 -1.82
N THR A 452 3.97 -8.55 -0.52
CA THR A 452 3.43 -7.69 0.55
C THR A 452 4.13 -6.31 0.60
N ASN A 453 3.70 -5.42 1.49
CA ASN A 453 4.21 -4.05 1.61
C ASN A 453 5.29 -3.83 2.68
N ARG A 454 5.51 -4.77 3.61
CA ARG A 454 6.42 -4.58 4.76
C ARG A 454 7.35 -5.77 4.99
N ASN A 455 8.60 -5.46 5.32
CA ASN A 455 9.65 -6.44 5.62
C ASN A 455 10.42 -6.17 6.94
N PHE A 456 9.81 -5.43 7.86
CA PHE A 456 10.37 -5.21 9.20
C PHE A 456 10.53 -6.54 9.97
N PRO A 457 11.44 -6.62 10.97
CA PRO A 457 11.66 -7.84 11.74
C PRO A 457 10.37 -8.35 12.39
N GLY A 458 10.08 -9.64 12.24
CA GLY A 458 8.86 -10.28 12.78
C GLY A 458 7.56 -9.99 12.02
N ARG A 459 7.62 -9.26 10.89
CA ARG A 459 6.40 -8.84 10.17
C ARG A 459 5.52 -10.02 9.71
N MET A 460 6.13 -11.12 9.30
CA MET A 460 5.41 -12.34 8.92
C MET A 460 5.37 -13.42 10.00
N GLY A 461 5.83 -13.13 11.22
CA GLY A 461 5.83 -14.06 12.35
C GLY A 461 7.16 -14.07 13.11
N HIS A 462 8.10 -14.92 12.70
CA HIS A 462 9.37 -15.10 13.39
C HIS A 462 10.26 -13.87 13.26
N LYS A 463 10.85 -13.42 14.38
CA LYS A 463 11.62 -12.15 14.44
C LYS A 463 12.90 -12.17 13.61
N GLU A 464 13.51 -13.34 13.47
CA GLU A 464 14.71 -13.56 12.66
C GLU A 464 14.40 -13.93 11.21
N GLY A 465 13.11 -14.01 10.84
CA GLY A 465 12.70 -14.21 9.45
C GLY A 465 13.10 -13.03 8.57
N GLN A 466 13.57 -13.31 7.36
CA GLN A 466 13.97 -12.31 6.37
C GLN A 466 12.94 -12.23 5.26
N ILE A 467 12.46 -11.02 4.96
CA ILE A 467 11.43 -10.79 3.95
C ILE A 467 12.00 -9.87 2.87
N TYR A 468 11.96 -10.34 1.63
CA TYR A 468 12.32 -9.56 0.43
C TYR A 468 11.03 -9.14 -0.26
N LEU A 469 10.80 -7.84 -0.49
CA LEU A 469 9.58 -7.36 -1.15
C LEU A 469 9.83 -7.20 -2.64
N ALA A 470 8.95 -7.73 -3.47
CA ALA A 470 9.10 -7.63 -4.93
C ALA A 470 7.74 -7.62 -5.65
N SER A 471 7.77 -7.38 -6.96
CA SER A 471 6.61 -7.50 -7.84
C SER A 471 6.19 -8.97 -8.05
N PRO A 472 4.92 -9.23 -8.41
CA PRO A 472 4.45 -10.58 -8.77
C PRO A 472 5.31 -11.29 -9.83
N TYR A 473 5.82 -10.56 -10.83
CA TYR A 473 6.76 -11.12 -11.80
C TYR A 473 8.06 -11.60 -11.14
N THR A 474 8.72 -10.73 -10.37
CA THR A 474 9.95 -11.09 -9.65
C THR A 474 9.71 -12.25 -8.68
N ALA A 475 8.53 -12.31 -8.05
CA ALA A 475 8.16 -13.40 -7.17
C ALA A 475 7.98 -14.74 -7.90
N ALA A 476 7.28 -14.75 -9.03
CA ALA A 476 7.11 -15.94 -9.85
C ALA A 476 8.45 -16.45 -10.40
N ALA A 477 9.29 -15.55 -10.93
CA ALA A 477 10.64 -15.91 -11.40
C ALA A 477 11.49 -16.54 -10.28
N SER A 478 11.43 -15.94 -9.09
CA SER A 478 12.18 -16.43 -7.92
C SER A 478 11.66 -17.77 -7.40
N ALA A 479 10.37 -18.04 -7.54
CA ALA A 479 9.78 -19.34 -7.21
C ALA A 479 10.31 -20.47 -8.11
N LEU A 480 10.53 -20.18 -9.40
CA LEU A 480 11.06 -21.13 -10.39
C LEU A 480 12.53 -21.49 -10.16
N THR A 481 13.32 -20.56 -9.62
CA THR A 481 14.77 -20.79 -9.41
C THR A 481 15.11 -21.18 -7.97
N GLY A 482 14.29 -20.79 -6.99
CA GLY A 482 14.59 -20.90 -5.56
C GLY A 482 15.54 -19.83 -5.04
N PHE A 483 15.85 -18.82 -5.86
CA PHE A 483 16.70 -17.67 -5.53
C PHE A 483 16.02 -16.38 -5.99
N VAL A 484 16.39 -15.23 -5.43
CA VAL A 484 15.89 -13.95 -5.95
C VAL A 484 16.33 -13.80 -7.40
N THR A 485 15.37 -13.66 -8.32
CA THR A 485 15.62 -13.75 -9.77
C THR A 485 14.98 -12.59 -10.52
N ASP A 486 15.71 -12.08 -11.52
CA ASP A 486 15.20 -11.04 -12.41
C ASP A 486 14.15 -11.64 -13.36
N PRO A 487 12.92 -11.11 -13.43
CA PRO A 487 11.86 -11.69 -14.25
C PRO A 487 12.14 -11.65 -15.76
N ARG A 488 13.08 -10.81 -16.22
CA ARG A 488 13.49 -10.74 -17.64
C ARG A 488 14.15 -12.03 -18.13
N GLU A 489 14.56 -12.93 -17.24
CA GLU A 489 15.04 -14.27 -17.61
C GLU A 489 13.92 -15.16 -18.17
N PHE A 490 12.64 -14.82 -17.95
CA PHE A 490 11.47 -15.60 -18.37
C PHE A 490 10.47 -14.82 -19.25
N LEU A 491 10.61 -13.50 -19.32
CA LEU A 491 9.80 -12.62 -20.15
C LEU A 491 10.63 -12.20 -21.37
N HIS A 492 10.29 -12.70 -22.55
CA HIS A 492 11.00 -12.44 -23.82
C HIS A 492 10.08 -11.83 -24.86
#